data_AF-A0A7Y3NR63-F1
#
_entry.id   AF-A0A7Y3NR63-F1
#
_cell.length_a   1.000
_cell.length_b   1.000
_cell.length_c   1.000
_cell.angle_alpha   90.00
_cell.angle_beta   90.00
_cell.angle_gamma   90.00
#
_symmetry.space_group_name_H-M   'P 1'
#
loop_
_entity.id
_entity.type
_entity.pdbx_description
1 polymer ?
#
loop_
_entity_poly.entity_id
_entity_poly.type
_entity_poly.pdbx_seq_one_letter_code
_entity_poly.pdbx_strand_id
1 'polypeptide(L)'
;GWGYGGWGWGDDWIAPALIGGVVAYDLSYPYGYAPSYGYVDVPVYTPAVTPTLIQPTVQYWYFCAASKTYYPYVSSCPTGWTPVPATPSDAPAR
;
A
#
# COMPACT_ATOMS: atom_id res chain seq x y z
N GLY A 1 -54.10 25.05 -51.12
CA GLY A 1 -54.74 25.37 -49.82
C GLY A 1 -55.93 24.46 -49.68
N TRP A 2 -56.35 24.01 -48.51
CA TRP A 2 -56.24 24.53 -47.14
C TRP A 2 -56.51 23.30 -46.24
N GLY A 3 -55.84 23.10 -45.11
CA GLY A 3 -56.27 23.72 -43.86
C GLY A 3 -56.29 22.65 -42.76
N TYR A 4 -55.58 22.99 -41.70
CA TYR A 4 -55.48 22.42 -40.37
C TYR A 4 -56.84 22.02 -39.76
N GLY A 5 -56.89 20.87 -39.08
CA GLY A 5 -57.84 20.63 -37.98
C GLY A 5 -58.54 19.27 -37.97
N GLY A 6 -58.22 18.42 -36.98
CA GLY A 6 -59.03 17.32 -36.41
C GLY A 6 -59.45 16.20 -37.38
N TRP A 7 -59.62 14.93 -37.04
CA TRP A 7 -60.10 14.33 -35.80
C TRP A 7 -59.55 12.88 -35.79
N GLY A 8 -58.66 12.59 -34.84
CA GLY A 8 -57.57 11.61 -34.96
C GLY A 8 -58.00 10.14 -34.87
N TRP A 9 -57.84 9.42 -35.98
CA TRP A 9 -58.05 7.99 -36.14
C TRP A 9 -56.97 7.20 -35.38
N GLY A 10 -57.09 7.08 -34.06
CA GLY A 10 -56.30 6.12 -33.27
C GLY A 10 -55.56 6.66 -32.04
N ASP A 11 -55.54 7.97 -31.80
CA ASP A 11 -54.57 8.59 -30.88
C ASP A 11 -55.18 9.37 -29.70
N ASP A 12 -56.51 9.35 -29.51
CA ASP A 12 -57.20 10.10 -28.43
C ASP A 12 -56.81 9.62 -27.01
N TRP A 13 -56.33 8.38 -26.89
CA TRP A 13 -55.81 7.82 -25.64
C TRP A 13 -54.32 8.09 -25.44
N ILE A 14 -53.57 8.45 -26.50
CA ILE A 14 -52.11 8.59 -26.41
C ILE A 14 -51.74 9.82 -25.58
N ALA A 15 -52.39 10.96 -25.83
CA ALA A 15 -52.12 12.16 -25.05
C ALA A 15 -52.38 11.96 -23.54
N PRO A 16 -53.54 11.46 -23.08
CA PRO A 16 -53.75 11.19 -21.66
C PRO A 16 -52.88 10.03 -21.14
N ALA A 17 -52.53 9.03 -21.95
CA ALA A 17 -51.64 7.94 -21.54
C ALA A 17 -50.19 8.39 -21.36
N LEU A 18 -49.69 9.31 -22.19
CA LEU A 18 -48.36 9.88 -22.04
C LEU A 18 -48.30 10.82 -20.83
N ILE A 19 -49.30 11.70 -20.64
CA ILE A 19 -49.36 12.59 -19.48
C ILE A 19 -49.51 11.78 -18.19
N GLY A 20 -50.45 10.83 -18.16
CA GLY A 20 -50.65 9.93 -17.02
C GLY A 20 -49.44 9.04 -16.76
N GLY A 21 -48.77 8.57 -17.81
CA GLY A 21 -47.54 7.78 -17.73
C GLY A 21 -46.38 8.59 -17.13
N VAL A 22 -46.19 9.84 -17.54
CA VAL A 22 -45.14 10.71 -16.99
C VAL A 22 -45.45 11.08 -15.53
N VAL A 23 -46.70 11.41 -15.19
CA VAL A 23 -47.09 11.71 -13.81
C VAL A 23 -46.96 10.49 -12.91
N ALA A 24 -47.41 9.32 -13.36
CA ALA A 24 -47.22 8.07 -12.62
C ALA A 24 -45.75 7.71 -12.48
N TYR A 25 -44.93 7.97 -13.50
CA TYR A 25 -43.49 7.74 -13.46
C TYR A 25 -42.79 8.68 -12.45
N ASP A 26 -43.13 9.96 -12.44
CA ASP A 26 -42.54 10.93 -11.50
C ASP A 26 -42.97 10.65 -10.06
N LEU A 27 -44.25 10.33 -9.83
CA LEU A 27 -44.77 9.98 -8.50
C LEU A 27 -44.30 8.61 -8.00
N SER A 28 -44.02 7.67 -8.90
CA SER A 28 -43.49 6.36 -8.54
C SER A 28 -41.98 6.35 -8.41
N TYR A 29 -41.28 7.42 -8.82
CA TYR A 29 -39.85 7.53 -8.61
C TYR A 29 -39.55 8.02 -7.20
N PRO A 30 -39.00 7.17 -6.31
CA PRO A 30 -38.50 7.64 -5.04
C PRO A 30 -37.27 8.50 -5.32
N TYR A 31 -37.41 9.83 -5.20
CA TYR A 31 -36.26 10.72 -5.14
C TYR A 31 -35.39 10.27 -3.97
N GLY A 32 -34.27 9.61 -4.30
CA GLY A 32 -33.36 9.05 -3.32
C GLY A 32 -32.69 10.17 -2.53
N TYR A 33 -32.97 10.24 -1.24
CA TYR A 33 -32.18 11.05 -0.32
C TYR A 33 -30.75 10.51 -0.29
N ALA A 34 -29.77 11.38 -0.55
CA ALA A 34 -28.37 11.04 -0.29
C ALA A 34 -28.15 10.99 1.24
N PRO A 35 -27.73 9.86 1.82
CA PRO A 35 -27.41 9.81 3.23
C PRO A 35 -26.13 10.61 3.51
N SER A 36 -26.19 11.56 4.44
CA SER A 36 -25.00 12.21 4.98
C SER A 36 -24.27 11.22 5.88
N TYR A 37 -23.13 10.72 5.41
CA TYR A 37 -22.23 9.93 6.24
C TYR A 37 -21.43 10.90 7.13
N GLY A 38 -21.60 10.80 8.45
CA GLY A 38 -20.69 11.44 9.39
C GLY A 38 -19.36 10.71 9.38
N TYR A 39 -18.27 11.42 9.07
CA TYR A 39 -16.92 10.86 9.27
C TYR A 39 -16.59 10.88 10.76
N VAL A 40 -16.30 9.72 11.32
CA VAL A 40 -15.76 9.59 12.68
C VAL A 40 -14.26 9.38 12.51
N ASP A 41 -13.45 10.31 13.04
CA ASP A 41 -12.01 10.13 13.13
C ASP A 41 -11.70 9.02 14.13
N VAL A 42 -11.09 7.93 13.64
CA VAL A 42 -10.61 6.85 14.49
C VAL A 42 -9.12 7.02 14.71
N PRO A 43 -8.64 7.00 15.97
CA PRO A 43 -7.22 7.13 16.24
C PRO A 43 -6.48 5.91 15.68
N VAL A 44 -5.52 6.16 14.79
CA VAL A 44 -4.62 5.14 14.27
C VAL A 44 -3.54 4.87 15.32
N TYR A 45 -3.60 3.70 15.95
CA TYR A 45 -2.54 3.23 16.83
C TYR A 45 -1.37 2.74 15.98
N THR A 46 -0.20 3.38 16.13
CA THR A 46 1.03 2.90 15.52
C THR A 46 1.62 1.74 16.34
N PRO A 47 2.11 0.68 15.69
CA PRO A 47 2.78 -0.40 16.42
C PRO A 47 4.05 0.15 17.06
N ALA A 48 4.23 -0.14 18.36
CA ALA A 48 5.49 0.14 19.03
C ALA A 48 6.60 -0.69 18.38
N VAL A 49 7.60 -0.02 17.79
CA VAL A 49 8.80 -0.68 17.30
C VAL A 49 9.64 -1.12 18.50
N THR A 50 9.83 -2.42 18.66
CA THR A 50 10.78 -2.93 19.65
C THR A 50 12.19 -2.60 19.16
N PRO A 51 13.05 -1.96 19.98
CA PRO A 51 14.43 -1.74 19.58
C PRO A 51 15.11 -3.10 19.39
N THR A 52 15.52 -3.38 18.16
CA THR A 52 16.41 -4.52 17.89
C THR A 52 17.78 -4.15 18.43
N LEU A 53 18.26 -4.85 19.46
CA LEU A 53 19.65 -4.71 19.89
C LEU A 53 20.56 -5.06 18.70
N ILE A 54 21.34 -4.08 18.25
CA ILE A 54 22.37 -4.28 17.24
C ILE A 54 23.47 -5.13 17.89
N GLN A 55 23.49 -6.43 17.59
CA GLN A 55 24.62 -7.28 17.96
C GLN A 55 25.82 -6.87 17.11
N PRO A 56 26.98 -6.53 17.71
CA PRO A 56 28.17 -6.24 16.94
C PRO A 56 28.56 -7.51 16.16
N THR A 57 28.55 -7.42 14.83
CA THR A 57 29.10 -8.49 14.01
C THR A 57 30.62 -8.49 14.21
N VAL A 58 31.17 -9.56 14.80
CA VAL A 58 32.61 -9.68 14.98
C VAL A 58 33.23 -9.91 13.61
N GLN A 59 33.96 -8.91 13.13
CA GLN A 59 34.74 -8.99 11.91
C GLN A 59 36.08 -9.67 12.20
N TYR A 60 36.59 -10.47 11.26
CA TYR A 60 37.87 -11.16 11.39
C TYR A 60 38.80 -10.80 10.22
N TRP A 61 40.07 -10.58 10.52
CA TRP A 61 41.17 -10.56 9.56
C TRP A 61 41.82 -11.93 9.46
N TYR A 62 42.32 -12.29 8.29
CA TYR A 62 43.05 -13.54 8.10
C TYR A 62 44.54 -13.25 8.09
N PHE A 63 45.25 -13.74 9.09
CA PHE A 63 46.70 -13.61 9.25
C PHE A 63 47.42 -14.88 8.77
N CYS A 64 48.51 -14.69 8.04
CA CYS A 64 49.41 -15.77 7.67
C CYS A 64 50.66 -15.74 8.55
N ALA A 65 50.85 -16.78 9.37
CA ALA A 65 51.99 -16.87 10.28
C ALA A 65 53.34 -17.01 9.55
N ALA A 66 53.36 -17.72 8.41
CA ALA A 66 54.58 -17.98 7.64
C ALA A 66 55.18 -16.68 7.05
N SER A 67 54.35 -15.78 6.53
CA SER A 67 54.76 -14.50 5.94
C SER A 67 54.63 -13.31 6.89
N LYS A 68 54.07 -13.53 8.09
CA LYS A 68 53.77 -12.50 9.09
C LYS A 68 52.97 -11.33 8.51
N THR A 69 51.99 -11.62 7.65
CA THR A 69 51.16 -10.58 7.01
C THR A 69 49.71 -11.02 6.87
N TYR A 70 48.84 -10.08 6.53
CA TYR A 70 47.40 -10.30 6.40
C TYR A 70 46.95 -10.45 4.94
N TYR A 71 45.82 -11.11 4.71
CA TYR A 71 45.13 -11.04 3.42
C TYR A 71 44.69 -9.58 3.15
N PRO A 72 44.82 -9.03 1.92
CA PRO A 72 45.21 -9.67 0.65
C PRO A 72 46.71 -9.56 0.31
N TYR A 73 47.56 -9.03 1.20
CA TYR A 73 48.98 -8.79 0.92
C TYR A 73 49.74 -10.07 0.60
N VAL A 74 49.25 -11.21 1.08
CA VAL A 74 49.67 -12.54 0.64
C VAL A 74 48.45 -13.28 0.10
N SER A 75 48.57 -13.77 -1.14
CA SER A 75 47.49 -14.44 -1.85
C SER A 75 47.26 -15.89 -1.38
N SER A 76 48.29 -16.53 -0.82
CA SER A 76 48.21 -17.91 -0.33
C SER A 76 49.09 -18.10 0.91
N CYS A 77 48.56 -18.77 1.92
CA CYS A 77 49.30 -19.10 3.13
C CYS A 77 49.54 -20.62 3.20
N PRO A 78 50.79 -21.10 3.11
CA PRO A 78 51.09 -22.54 3.12
C PRO A 78 50.75 -23.22 4.45
N THR A 79 50.74 -22.46 5.55
CA THR A 79 50.36 -22.93 6.89
C THR A 79 48.86 -22.79 7.19
N GLY A 80 48.07 -22.31 6.22
CA GLY A 80 46.67 -21.93 6.44
C GLY A 80 46.51 -20.55 7.08
N TRP A 81 45.29 -20.02 7.00
CA TRP A 81 44.95 -18.69 7.51
C TRP A 81 44.46 -18.76 8.96
N THR A 82 44.96 -17.85 9.81
CA THR A 82 44.50 -17.70 11.20
C THR A 82 43.53 -16.53 11.30
N PRO A 83 42.27 -16.74 11.75
CA PRO A 83 41.33 -15.64 11.96
C PRO A 83 41.73 -14.86 13.22
N VAL A 84 41.93 -13.55 13.06
CA VAL A 84 42.24 -12.60 14.12
C VAL A 84 41.07 -11.63 14.23
N PRO A 85 40.49 -11.41 15.42
CA PRO A 85 39.44 -10.41 15.59
C PRO A 85 39.89 -9.04 15.08
N ALA A 86 39.08 -8.40 14.25
CA ALA A 86 39.39 -7.08 13.68
C ALA A 86 39.35 -5.98 14.74
N THR A 87 38.53 -6.18 15.76
CA THR A 87 38.42 -5.29 16.91
C THR A 87 39.24 -5.88 18.07
N PRO A 88 40.11 -5.09 18.72
CA PRO A 88 40.72 -5.53 19.97
C PRO A 88 39.61 -5.81 21.01
N SER A 89 39.75 -6.90 21.76
CA SER A 89 38.82 -7.18 22.86
C SER A 89 39.02 -6.10 23.93
N ASP A 90 38.06 -5.18 24.07
CA ASP A 90 38.03 -4.19 25.14
C ASP A 90 37.63 -4.81 26.50
N ALA A 91 37.80 -6.13 26.65
CA ALA A 91 37.58 -6.79 27.93
C ALA A 91 38.76 -6.45 28.86
N PRO A 92 38.55 -5.71 29.96
CA PRO A 92 39.61 -5.54 30.94
C PRO A 92 40.02 -6.92 31.45
N ALA A 93 41.32 -7.20 31.44
CA ALA A 93 41.87 -8.35 32.13
C ALA A 93 41.45 -8.26 33.60
N ARG A 94 40.60 -9.20 34.03
CA ARG A 94 40.15 -9.30 35.42
C ARG A 94 41.25 -9.82 36.32
#